data_AF-A0A730LVX2-F1
#
_entry.id   AF-A0A730LVX2-F1
#
_cell.length_a   1.000
_cell.length_b   1.000
_cell.length_c   1.000
_cell.angle_alpha   90.00
_cell.angle_beta   90.00
_cell.angle_gamma   90.00
#
_symmetry.space_group_name_H-M   'P 1'
#
loop_
_entity.id
_entity.type
_entity.pdbx_description
1 polymer ?
#
loop_
_entity_poly.entity_id
_entity_poly.type
_entity_poly.pdbx_seq_one_letter_code
_entity_poly.pdbx_strand_id
1 'polypeptide(L)'
;MTFNNNDKMFVSILLGLVLIYTFPLLTQQSYYIDDLGRSLYGGLGWSGNGRPLADVIFYVINFGIPITDSSPLPLILGLTALVISLVYIRDYLFGNDYITAALCFMMIIANPFFIENLSYKYDSLTMCLSVAISIMASRKSYSREISNIIIAVTLTIAYLSLYQASLNIYSIFLFTFIL
;
A
#
# COMPACT_ATOMS: atom_id res chain seq x y z
N MET A 1 -10.21 -15.24 -5.50
CA MET A 1 -10.77 -14.87 -4.19
C MET A 1 -12.24 -14.54 -4.41
N THR A 2 -13.17 -15.32 -3.88
CA THR A 2 -14.62 -15.05 -4.01
C THR A 2 -15.07 -14.21 -2.82
N PHE A 3 -15.42 -12.94 -3.04
CA PHE A 3 -15.87 -12.03 -1.98
C PHE A 3 -17.20 -12.51 -1.40
N ASN A 4 -17.22 -12.81 -0.10
CA ASN A 4 -18.46 -13.11 0.60
C ASN A 4 -19.22 -11.80 0.93
N ASN A 5 -20.44 -11.91 1.48
CA ASN A 5 -21.23 -10.72 1.80
C ASN A 5 -20.57 -9.83 2.87
N ASN A 6 -19.87 -10.42 3.83
CA ASN A 6 -19.15 -9.68 4.87
C ASN A 6 -17.97 -8.90 4.28
N ASP A 7 -17.25 -9.45 3.31
CA ASP A 7 -16.16 -8.77 2.61
C ASP A 7 -16.70 -7.57 1.80
N LYS A 8 -17.87 -7.70 1.17
CA LYS A 8 -18.51 -6.59 0.45
C LYS A 8 -18.93 -5.46 1.39
N MET A 9 -19.48 -5.80 2.56
CA MET A 9 -19.84 -4.80 3.58
C MET A 9 -18.60 -4.12 4.16
N PHE A 10 -17.58 -4.92 4.52
CA PHE A 10 -16.27 -4.43 4.96
C PHE A 10 -15.68 -3.44 3.96
N VAL A 11 -15.57 -3.82 2.68
CA VAL A 11 -15.01 -2.98 1.61
C VAL A 11 -15.81 -1.69 1.47
N SER A 12 -17.14 -1.77 1.47
CA SER A 12 -18.00 -0.58 1.35
C SER A 12 -17.77 0.41 2.50
N ILE A 13 -17.72 -0.07 3.74
CA ILE A 13 -17.49 0.77 4.92
C ILE A 13 -16.07 1.36 4.89
N LEU A 14 -15.06 0.53 4.67
CA LEU A 14 -13.66 0.96 4.66
C LEU A 14 -13.40 1.97 3.54
N LEU A 15 -13.88 1.72 2.32
CA LEU A 15 -13.76 2.67 1.21
C LEU A 15 -14.46 3.99 1.52
N GLY A 16 -15.64 3.97 2.14
CA GLY A 16 -16.31 5.20 2.58
C GLY A 16 -15.44 6.00 3.55
N LEU A 17 -14.87 5.36 4.56
CA LEU A 17 -13.96 6.00 5.53
C LEU A 17 -12.69 6.53 4.88
N VAL A 18 -12.06 5.74 4.02
CA VAL A 18 -10.85 6.11 3.27
C VAL A 18 -11.13 7.32 2.39
N LEU A 19 -12.21 7.30 1.61
CA LEU A 19 -12.57 8.41 0.73
C LEU A 19 -12.81 9.70 1.50
N ILE A 20 -13.53 9.64 2.63
CA ILE A 20 -13.76 10.82 3.48
C ILE A 20 -12.42 11.36 4.00
N TYR A 21 -11.55 10.48 4.48
CA TYR A 21 -10.26 10.86 5.05
C TYR A 21 -9.29 11.44 4.01
N THR A 22 -9.20 10.80 2.83
CA THR A 22 -8.28 11.21 1.77
C THR A 22 -8.86 12.24 0.82
N PHE A 23 -10.11 12.68 1.01
CA PHE A 23 -10.77 13.66 0.15
C PHE A 23 -9.92 14.93 -0.08
N PRO A 24 -9.31 15.54 0.96
CA PRO A 24 -8.45 16.70 0.75
C PRO A 24 -7.27 16.42 -0.18
N LEU A 25 -6.65 15.23 -0.02
CA LEU A 25 -5.49 14.81 -0.81
C LEU A 25 -5.83 14.60 -2.29
N LEU A 26 -7.04 14.11 -2.59
CA LEU A 26 -7.51 13.92 -3.97
C LEU A 26 -7.64 15.25 -4.73
N THR A 27 -7.80 16.36 -4.00
CA THR A 27 -7.95 17.71 -4.56
C THR A 27 -6.68 18.56 -4.43
N GLN A 28 -5.65 18.04 -3.77
CA GLN A 28 -4.42 18.78 -3.50
C GLN A 28 -3.58 19.00 -4.76
N GLN A 29 -3.14 20.25 -4.94
CA GLN A 29 -2.32 20.67 -6.08
C GLN A 29 -0.83 20.82 -5.74
N SER A 30 -0.48 20.83 -4.44
CA SER A 30 0.88 21.09 -3.97
C SER A 30 1.82 19.90 -4.21
N TYR A 31 3.09 20.21 -4.52
CA TYR A 31 4.17 19.24 -4.65
C TYR A 31 4.99 19.16 -3.37
N TYR A 32 5.38 17.95 -2.98
CA TYR A 32 6.49 17.76 -2.04
C TYR A 32 7.83 17.98 -2.75
N ILE A 33 8.92 18.11 -1.99
CA ILE A 33 10.26 18.36 -2.54
C ILE A 33 10.64 17.27 -3.57
N ASP A 34 10.37 16.00 -3.25
CA ASP A 34 10.65 14.87 -4.15
C ASP A 34 9.77 14.87 -5.40
N ASP A 35 8.52 15.31 -5.28
CA ASP A 35 7.60 15.42 -6.41
C ASP A 35 7.98 16.59 -7.33
N LEU A 36 8.50 17.70 -6.77
CA LEU A 36 8.95 18.86 -7.53
C LEU A 36 10.15 18.50 -8.43
N GLY A 37 11.12 17.75 -7.89
CA GLY A 37 12.24 17.26 -8.70
C GLY A 37 11.75 16.42 -9.89
N ARG A 38 10.77 15.54 -9.67
CA ARG A 38 10.20 14.69 -10.72
C ARG A 38 9.40 15.46 -11.74
N SER A 39 8.60 16.42 -11.32
CA SER A 39 7.81 17.24 -12.24
C SER A 39 8.68 18.14 -13.13
N LEU A 40 9.85 18.57 -12.65
CA LEU A 40 10.79 19.38 -13.42
C LEU A 40 11.66 18.56 -14.36
N TYR A 41 12.19 17.42 -13.92
CA TYR A 41 13.19 16.66 -14.67
C TYR A 41 12.66 15.39 -15.35
N GLY A 42 11.47 14.91 -14.97
CA GLY A 42 10.86 13.71 -15.55
C GLY A 42 11.62 12.40 -15.28
N GLY A 43 12.58 12.40 -14.35
CA GLY A 43 13.37 11.22 -14.00
C GLY A 43 12.69 10.32 -12.97
N LEU A 44 13.09 9.05 -12.90
CA LEU A 44 12.57 8.08 -11.92
C LEU A 44 13.23 8.27 -10.54
N GLY A 45 14.54 8.05 -10.45
CA GLY A 45 15.37 8.38 -9.29
C GLY A 45 15.18 7.53 -8.03
N TRP A 46 14.22 6.58 -8.01
CA TRP A 46 13.96 5.76 -6.82
C TRP A 46 15.01 4.68 -6.59
N SER A 47 15.65 4.16 -7.64
CA SER A 47 16.77 3.20 -7.48
C SER A 47 17.91 3.75 -6.61
N GLY A 48 18.20 5.06 -6.71
CA GLY A 48 19.22 5.71 -5.88
C GLY A 48 18.92 5.67 -4.38
N ASN A 49 17.65 5.52 -4.01
CA ASN A 49 17.17 5.38 -2.64
C ASN A 49 16.94 3.90 -2.24
N GLY A 50 17.49 2.95 -3.00
CA GLY A 50 17.29 1.53 -2.78
C GLY A 50 15.88 1.04 -3.09
N ARG A 51 15.14 1.76 -3.95
CA ARG A 51 13.76 1.41 -4.36
C ARG A 51 13.67 1.09 -5.86
N PRO A 52 14.39 0.06 -6.35
CA PRO A 52 14.45 -0.23 -7.78
C PRO A 52 13.11 -0.69 -8.37
N LEU A 53 12.22 -1.29 -7.56
CA LEU A 53 10.91 -1.72 -8.05
C LEU A 53 9.97 -0.52 -8.28
N ALA A 54 10.18 0.60 -7.57
CA ALA A 54 9.44 1.83 -7.82
C ALA A 54 9.76 2.42 -9.21
N ASP A 55 11.03 2.42 -9.61
CA ASP A 55 11.46 2.82 -10.97
C ASP A 55 10.74 1.97 -12.03
N VAL A 56 10.73 0.65 -11.86
CA VAL A 56 10.07 -0.27 -12.81
C VAL A 56 8.57 0.02 -12.92
N ILE A 57 7.88 0.20 -11.79
CA ILE A 57 6.44 0.51 -11.78
C ILE A 57 6.16 1.81 -12.53
N PHE A 58 6.91 2.88 -12.23
CA PHE A 58 6.69 4.18 -12.85
C PHE A 58 7.06 4.21 -14.33
N TYR A 59 8.11 3.49 -14.73
CA TYR A 59 8.46 3.31 -16.13
C TYR A 59 7.32 2.62 -16.91
N VAL A 60 6.73 1.57 -16.35
CA VAL A 60 5.62 0.84 -16.99
C VAL A 60 4.36 1.71 -17.07
N ILE A 61 3.97 2.37 -15.98
CA ILE A 61 2.74 3.19 -15.93
C ILE A 61 2.83 4.41 -16.86
N ASN A 62 4.01 5.03 -17.00
CA ASN A 62 4.22 6.17 -17.90
C ASN A 62 4.59 5.76 -19.32
N PHE A 63 4.68 4.46 -19.63
CA PHE A 63 5.17 3.95 -20.92
C PHE A 63 6.57 4.47 -21.29
N GLY A 64 7.42 4.72 -20.29
CA GLY A 64 8.79 5.21 -20.46
C GLY A 64 9.10 6.45 -19.61
N ILE A 65 10.02 7.26 -20.13
CA ILE A 65 10.52 8.53 -19.57
C ILE A 65 10.32 9.62 -20.64
N PRO A 66 10.00 10.87 -20.29
CA PRO A 66 9.85 11.41 -18.93
C PRO A 66 8.59 10.94 -18.23
N ILE A 67 8.67 10.73 -16.90
CA ILE A 67 7.46 10.55 -16.10
C ILE A 67 6.69 11.86 -15.98
N THR A 68 5.37 11.77 -15.93
CA THR A 68 4.46 12.92 -15.86
C THR A 68 3.63 12.87 -14.59
N ASP A 69 3.14 14.04 -14.13
CA ASP A 69 2.22 14.10 -13.00
C ASP A 69 0.86 13.51 -13.42
N SER A 70 0.61 12.27 -13.01
CA SER A 70 -0.66 11.57 -13.23
C SER A 70 -1.62 11.69 -12.03
N SER A 71 -1.40 12.62 -11.10
CA SER A 71 -2.25 12.78 -9.92
C SER A 71 -3.72 13.00 -10.29
N PRO A 72 -4.68 12.43 -9.54
CA PRO A 72 -4.52 11.63 -8.31
C PRO A 72 -4.40 10.11 -8.54
N LEU A 73 -4.04 9.65 -9.75
CA LEU A 73 -4.02 8.22 -10.09
C LEU A 73 -3.13 7.37 -9.15
N PRO A 74 -1.89 7.79 -8.80
CA PRO A 74 -1.03 7.00 -7.92
C PRO A 74 -1.67 6.74 -6.54
N LEU A 75 -2.31 7.76 -5.96
CA LEU A 75 -3.04 7.65 -4.69
C LEU A 75 -4.21 6.66 -4.79
N ILE A 76 -5.03 6.77 -5.84
CA ILE A 76 -6.20 5.88 -6.03
C ILE A 76 -5.75 4.43 -6.19
N LEU A 77 -4.75 4.16 -7.03
CA LEU A 77 -4.21 2.82 -7.24
C LEU A 77 -3.56 2.27 -5.95
N GLY A 78 -2.82 3.10 -5.22
CA GLY A 78 -2.20 2.74 -3.96
C GLY A 78 -3.23 2.33 -2.89
N LEU A 79 -4.24 3.18 -2.66
CA LEU A 79 -5.32 2.90 -1.71
C LEU A 79 -6.10 1.64 -2.10
N THR A 80 -6.35 1.43 -3.39
CA THR A 80 -7.02 0.23 -3.90
C THR A 80 -6.22 -1.03 -3.57
N ALA A 81 -4.90 -1.03 -3.85
CA ALA A 81 -4.04 -2.16 -3.52
C ALA A 81 -3.99 -2.43 -2.01
N LEU A 82 -3.94 -1.38 -1.19
CA LEU A 82 -3.96 -1.48 0.26
C LEU A 82 -5.28 -2.11 0.76
N VAL A 83 -6.44 -1.63 0.29
CA VAL A 83 -7.75 -2.22 0.64
C VAL A 83 -7.82 -3.70 0.26
N ILE A 84 -7.34 -4.08 -0.93
CA ILE A 84 -7.29 -5.49 -1.36
C ILE A 84 -6.46 -6.34 -0.38
N SER A 85 -5.31 -5.85 0.06
CA SER A 85 -4.48 -6.57 1.04
C SER A 85 -5.16 -6.73 2.40
N LEU A 86 -5.96 -5.74 2.82
CA LEU A 86 -6.71 -5.78 4.08
C LEU A 86 -7.89 -6.74 4.01
N VAL A 87 -8.61 -6.79 2.88
CA VAL A 87 -9.61 -7.84 2.63
C VAL A 87 -8.97 -9.22 2.75
N TYR A 88 -7.77 -9.39 2.18
CA TYR A 88 -7.08 -10.69 2.17
C TYR A 88 -6.87 -11.28 3.57
N ILE A 89 -6.68 -10.44 4.58
CA ILE A 89 -6.44 -10.85 5.97
C ILE A 89 -7.66 -10.66 6.89
N ARG A 90 -8.71 -9.96 6.44
CA ARG A 90 -9.88 -9.59 7.25
C ARG A 90 -10.57 -10.78 7.90
N ASP A 91 -10.89 -11.79 7.10
CA ASP A 91 -11.62 -12.98 7.57
C ASP A 91 -10.82 -13.75 8.62
N TYR A 92 -9.50 -13.84 8.42
CA TYR A 92 -8.62 -14.52 9.34
C TYR A 92 -8.54 -13.82 10.71
N LEU A 93 -8.53 -12.49 10.73
CA LEU A 93 -8.37 -11.72 11.98
C LEU A 93 -9.68 -11.43 12.70
N PHE A 94 -10.78 -11.25 11.98
CA PHE A 94 -12.04 -10.76 12.54
C PHE A 94 -13.25 -11.67 12.29
N GLY A 95 -13.10 -12.78 11.54
CA GLY A 95 -14.19 -13.72 11.28
C GLY A 95 -15.40 -13.04 10.65
N ASN A 96 -16.55 -12.98 11.34
CA ASN A 96 -17.74 -12.31 10.82
C ASN A 96 -17.86 -10.82 11.21
N ASP A 97 -16.99 -10.29 12.08
CA ASP A 97 -17.08 -8.90 12.56
C ASP A 97 -16.40 -7.92 11.59
N TYR A 98 -17.09 -7.63 10.49
CA TYR A 98 -16.59 -6.74 9.45
C TYR A 98 -16.56 -5.26 9.85
N ILE A 99 -17.33 -4.84 10.86
CA ILE A 99 -17.39 -3.45 11.31
C ILE A 99 -16.13 -3.13 12.13
N THR A 100 -15.83 -3.97 13.12
CA THR A 100 -14.60 -3.82 13.91
C THR A 100 -13.37 -3.92 13.02
N ALA A 101 -13.36 -4.84 12.05
CA ALA A 101 -12.29 -4.94 11.06
C ALA A 101 -12.06 -3.62 10.30
N ALA A 102 -13.14 -2.98 9.81
CA ALA A 102 -13.04 -1.71 9.09
C ALA A 102 -12.48 -0.59 9.97
N LEU A 103 -12.94 -0.49 11.22
CA LEU A 103 -12.47 0.52 12.17
C LEU A 103 -11.00 0.31 12.56
N CYS A 104 -10.59 -0.92 12.84
CA CYS A 104 -9.19 -1.24 13.17
C CYS A 104 -8.26 -1.00 12.00
N PHE A 105 -8.61 -1.45 10.79
CA PHE A 105 -7.76 -1.24 9.62
C PHE A 105 -7.73 0.21 9.15
N MET A 106 -8.79 0.99 9.41
CA MET A 106 -8.76 2.43 9.18
C MET A 106 -7.65 3.11 9.98
N MET A 107 -7.27 2.62 11.17
CA MET A 107 -6.16 3.19 11.94
C MET A 107 -4.80 3.05 11.26
N ILE A 108 -4.62 2.07 10.36
CA ILE A 108 -3.40 1.92 9.56
C ILE A 108 -3.33 3.05 8.54
N ILE A 109 -4.46 3.35 7.90
CA ILE A 109 -4.56 4.37 6.84
C ILE A 109 -4.55 5.78 7.46
N ALA A 110 -5.28 5.98 8.55
CA ALA A 110 -5.40 7.25 9.26
C ALA A 110 -4.23 7.55 10.22
N ASN A 111 -3.14 6.79 10.11
CA ASN A 111 -1.96 7.00 10.93
C ASN A 111 -1.32 8.38 10.61
N PRO A 112 -0.97 9.19 11.62
CA PRO A 112 -0.41 10.53 11.41
C PRO A 112 0.92 10.55 10.64
N PHE A 113 1.67 9.45 10.60
CA PHE A 113 2.87 9.33 9.79
C PHE A 113 2.55 8.89 8.35
N PHE A 114 1.49 8.11 8.15
CA PHE A 114 1.15 7.59 6.84
C PHE A 114 0.44 8.61 5.95
N ILE A 115 -0.21 9.62 6.53
CA ILE A 115 -0.82 10.71 5.75
C ILE A 115 0.22 11.43 4.87
N GLU A 116 1.45 11.58 5.32
CA GLU A 116 2.52 12.18 4.52
C GLU A 116 2.81 11.32 3.28
N ASN A 117 2.94 10.01 3.44
CA ASN A 117 3.11 9.07 2.33
C ASN A 117 1.97 9.15 1.31
N LEU A 118 0.72 9.28 1.80
CA LEU A 118 -0.46 9.42 0.94
C LEU A 118 -0.50 10.78 0.20
N SER A 119 0.21 11.79 0.70
CA SER A 119 0.20 13.14 0.14
C SER A 119 1.17 13.31 -1.04
N TYR A 120 2.09 12.38 -1.26
CA TYR A 120 2.99 12.41 -2.42
C TYR A 120 2.25 12.12 -3.72
N LYS A 121 2.47 12.97 -4.71
CA LYS A 121 1.82 12.84 -6.03
C LYS A 121 2.31 11.65 -6.82
N TYR A 122 3.60 11.31 -6.70
CA TYR A 122 4.18 10.14 -7.34
C TYR A 122 4.27 8.97 -6.36
N ASP A 123 4.99 9.14 -5.25
CA ASP A 123 5.38 8.02 -4.38
C ASP A 123 4.23 7.28 -3.70
N SER A 124 3.06 7.92 -3.53
CA SER A 124 1.90 7.35 -2.83
C SER A 124 1.54 5.95 -3.33
N LEU A 125 1.59 5.68 -4.63
CA LEU A 125 1.37 4.35 -5.19
C LEU A 125 2.36 3.32 -4.62
N THR A 126 3.65 3.59 -4.77
CA THR A 126 4.71 2.64 -4.41
C THR A 126 4.80 2.43 -2.89
N MET A 127 4.55 3.47 -2.11
CA MET A 127 4.48 3.39 -0.65
C MET A 127 3.27 2.58 -0.20
N CYS A 128 2.08 2.81 -0.76
CA CYS A 128 0.89 1.98 -0.46
C CYS A 128 1.06 0.53 -0.90
N LEU A 129 1.64 0.28 -2.09
CA LEU A 129 1.94 -1.07 -2.56
C LEU A 129 2.92 -1.78 -1.62
N SER A 130 3.93 -1.06 -1.14
CA SER A 130 4.85 -1.62 -0.16
C SER A 130 4.12 -2.06 1.12
N VAL A 131 3.25 -1.22 1.67
CA VAL A 131 2.43 -1.60 2.84
C VAL A 131 1.55 -2.81 2.51
N ALA A 132 0.83 -2.79 1.39
CA ALA A 132 -0.04 -3.88 0.96
C ALA A 132 0.69 -5.22 0.83
N ILE A 133 1.85 -5.20 0.16
CA ILE A 133 2.70 -6.38 -0.04
C ILE A 133 3.30 -6.85 1.29
N SER A 134 3.68 -5.93 2.18
CA SER A 134 4.21 -6.28 3.52
C SER A 134 3.19 -7.05 4.37
N ILE A 135 1.90 -6.69 4.28
CA ILE A 135 0.80 -7.41 4.94
C ILE A 135 0.67 -8.82 4.37
N MET A 136 0.65 -8.95 3.04
CA MET A 136 0.58 -10.27 2.38
C MET A 136 1.80 -11.15 2.68
N ALA A 137 3.00 -10.55 2.69
CA ALA A 137 4.24 -11.22 3.03
C ALA A 137 4.20 -11.78 4.44
N SER A 138 3.81 -10.98 5.43
CA SER A 138 3.73 -11.42 6.83
C SER A 138 2.77 -12.60 7.03
N ARG A 139 1.62 -12.60 6.33
CA ARG A 139 0.67 -13.72 6.36
C ARG A 139 1.27 -15.00 5.78
N LYS A 140 2.06 -14.88 4.71
CA LYS A 140 2.75 -16.03 4.09
C LYS A 140 3.90 -16.55 4.93
N SER A 141 4.64 -15.67 5.61
CA SER A 141 5.73 -16.03 6.53
C SER A 141 5.28 -16.87 7.73
N TYR A 142 4.01 -16.77 8.12
CA TYR A 142 3.45 -17.57 9.21
C TYR A 142 3.33 -19.07 8.86
N SER A 143 3.22 -19.42 7.58
CA SER A 143 3.10 -20.82 7.15
C SER A 143 4.45 -21.53 7.14
N ARG A 144 4.47 -22.81 7.52
CA ARG A 144 5.66 -23.68 7.47
C ARG A 144 5.88 -24.35 6.11
N GLU A 145 4.97 -24.17 5.16
CA GLU A 145 5.11 -24.74 3.82
C GLU A 145 6.21 -24.03 3.03
N ILE A 146 7.09 -24.79 2.39
CA ILE A 146 8.24 -24.26 1.62
C ILE A 146 7.77 -23.30 0.51
N SER A 147 6.66 -23.61 -0.15
CA SER A 147 6.06 -22.74 -1.16
C SER A 147 5.69 -21.37 -0.58
N ASN A 148 5.11 -21.32 0.61
CA ASN A 148 4.75 -20.07 1.28
C ASN A 148 5.99 -19.31 1.76
N ILE A 149 7.05 -20.01 2.19
CA ILE A 149 8.33 -19.37 2.53
C ILE A 149 8.96 -18.69 1.31
N ILE A 150 9.01 -19.35 0.15
CA ILE A 150 9.54 -18.77 -1.09
C ILE A 150 8.71 -17.54 -1.50
N ILE A 151 7.38 -17.64 -1.43
CA ILE A 151 6.49 -16.50 -1.70
C ILE A 151 6.77 -15.36 -0.72
N ALA A 152 6.89 -15.65 0.58
CA ALA A 152 7.15 -14.64 1.60
C ALA A 152 8.48 -13.91 1.37
N VAL A 153 9.56 -14.63 1.06
CA VAL A 153 10.87 -14.03 0.73
C VAL A 153 10.74 -13.13 -0.50
N THR A 154 10.06 -13.60 -1.55
CA THR A 154 9.86 -12.83 -2.78
C THR A 154 9.09 -11.53 -2.53
N LEU A 155 7.98 -11.62 -1.79
CA LEU A 155 7.19 -10.45 -1.40
C LEU A 155 7.97 -9.51 -0.48
N THR A 156 8.84 -10.05 0.37
CA THR A 156 9.70 -9.26 1.27
C THR A 156 10.70 -8.42 0.48
N ILE A 157 11.39 -9.02 -0.48
CA ILE A 157 12.27 -8.30 -1.41
C ILE A 157 11.48 -7.25 -2.19
N ALA A 158 10.28 -7.60 -2.65
CA ALA A 158 9.44 -6.69 -3.42
C ALA A 158 9.05 -5.43 -2.63
N TYR A 159 8.50 -5.57 -1.40
CA TYR A 159 8.10 -4.38 -0.64
C TYR A 159 9.31 -3.54 -0.18
N LEU A 160 10.42 -4.18 0.18
CA LEU A 160 11.66 -3.46 0.53
C LEU A 160 12.24 -2.70 -0.66
N SER A 161 12.02 -3.21 -1.89
CA SER A 161 12.39 -2.53 -3.14
C SER A 161 11.40 -1.44 -3.57
N LEU A 162 10.30 -1.24 -2.84
CA LEU A 162 9.32 -0.18 -3.05
C LEU A 162 9.43 0.91 -2.00
N TYR A 163 9.40 0.54 -0.72
CA TYR A 163 9.49 1.46 0.40
C TYR A 163 9.84 0.70 1.68
N GLN A 164 11.01 0.96 2.25
CA GLN A 164 11.60 0.17 3.33
C GLN A 164 10.87 0.33 4.67
N ALA A 165 10.23 1.48 4.93
CA ALA A 165 9.60 1.75 6.23
C ALA A 165 8.36 0.86 6.49
N SER A 166 7.81 0.20 5.46
CA SER A 166 6.75 -0.81 5.61
C SER A 166 7.19 -2.05 6.41
N LEU A 167 8.49 -2.20 6.71
CA LEU A 167 9.00 -3.25 7.62
C LEU A 167 8.32 -3.23 9.00
N ASN A 168 7.93 -2.05 9.49
CA ASN A 168 7.20 -1.93 10.75
C ASN A 168 5.82 -2.59 10.66
N ILE A 169 5.11 -2.40 9.55
CA ILE A 169 3.80 -3.02 9.30
C ILE A 169 3.94 -4.54 9.15
N TYR A 170 4.93 -5.00 8.38
CA TYR A 170 5.26 -6.43 8.27
C TYR A 170 5.43 -7.08 9.66
N SER A 171 6.22 -6.43 10.53
CA SER A 171 6.54 -6.96 11.86
C SER A 171 5.30 -7.04 12.75
N ILE A 172 4.47 -5.99 12.77
CA ILE A 172 3.23 -5.97 13.54
C ILE A 172 2.31 -7.11 13.13
N PHE A 173 2.02 -7.25 11.83
CA PHE A 173 1.14 -8.32 11.36
C PHE A 173 1.69 -9.72 11.57
N LEU A 174 3.01 -9.90 11.42
CA LEU A 174 3.64 -11.18 11.72
C LEU A 174 3.40 -11.57 13.19
N PHE A 175 3.58 -10.63 14.13
CA PHE A 175 3.26 -10.89 15.54
C PHE A 175 1.78 -11.17 15.76
N THR A 176 0.88 -10.42 15.11
CA THR A 176 -0.57 -10.66 15.20
C THR A 176 -0.97 -12.05 14.72
N PHE A 177 -0.24 -12.65 13.76
CA PHE A 177 -0.52 -14.01 13.31
C PHE A 177 0.10 -15.10 14.18
N ILE A 178 1.14 -14.78 14.95
CA ILE A 178 1.81 -15.72 15.85
C ILE A 178 1.07 -15.84 17.20
N LEU A 179 0.50 -14.74 17.69
CA LEU A 179 -0.30 -14.68 18.92
C LEU A 179 -1.67 -15.34 18.74
#